data_AF-A0AAN8WGI6-F1
#
_entry.id   AF-A0AAN8WGI6-F1
#
_cell.length_a   1.000
_cell.length_b   1.000
_cell.length_c   1.000
_cell.angle_alpha   90.00
_cell.angle_beta   90.00
_cell.angle_gamma   90.00
#
_symmetry.space_group_name_H-M   'P 1'
#
loop_
_entity.id
_entity.type
_entity.pdbx_description
1 polymer ?
#
loop_
_entity_poly.entity_id
_entity_poly.type
_entity_poly.pdbx_seq_one_letter_code
_entity_poly.pdbx_strand_id
1 'polypeptide(L)'
;MSIVSLGLRSTAKPSSSCFKNHLEPFANPQEALKNCHQLIGSDDWERQVEGIQDIVRLIEHHPEVLQTDLHNVNLALLKQAKNLRSQVSRASIQAITKLFDTMKRNMEPDVDRIANLLLHRTADTNKFLQLDSHYALDAIVENISPTKAVPAIIQEGLG
;
A
#
# COMPACT_ATOMS: atom_id res chain seq x y z
N MET A 1 29.14 11.94 -23.08
CA MET A 1 28.53 13.11 -22.42
C MET A 1 27.57 12.59 -21.38
N SER A 2 27.92 12.81 -20.11
CA SER A 2 27.22 12.29 -18.94
C SER A 2 25.89 13.00 -18.73
N ILE A 3 24.84 12.24 -18.49
CA ILE A 3 23.76 12.70 -17.61
C ILE A 3 23.82 11.76 -16.41
N VAL A 4 24.47 12.27 -15.37
CA VAL A 4 24.47 11.71 -14.03
C VAL A 4 23.01 11.87 -13.56
N SER A 5 22.28 10.76 -13.46
CA SER A 5 20.92 10.79 -12.89
C SER A 5 21.04 11.29 -11.45
N LEU A 6 20.43 12.44 -11.18
CA LEU A 6 20.44 13.11 -9.89
C LEU A 6 20.03 12.12 -8.80
N GLY A 7 20.91 11.93 -7.82
CA GLY A 7 20.63 11.16 -6.62
C GLY A 7 19.54 11.85 -5.80
N LEU A 8 18.35 11.25 -5.81
CA LEU A 8 17.37 11.34 -4.74
C LEU A 8 16.91 9.92 -4.40
N ARG A 9 17.83 9.01 -4.10
CA ARG A 9 17.45 7.80 -3.36
C ARG A 9 17.32 8.21 -1.91
N SER A 10 16.10 8.23 -1.39
CA SER A 10 15.85 8.30 0.05
C SER A 10 16.67 7.19 0.71
N THR A 11 17.70 7.55 1.47
CA THR A 11 18.54 6.61 2.23
C THR A 11 17.87 6.19 3.55
N ALA A 12 16.58 6.48 3.72
CA ALA A 12 15.87 6.12 4.92
C ALA A 12 15.72 4.58 4.95
N LYS A 13 16.17 3.97 6.05
CA LYS A 13 16.03 2.52 6.24
C LYS A 13 14.54 2.19 6.23
N PRO A 14 14.06 1.29 5.35
CA PRO A 14 12.66 0.91 5.34
C PRO A 14 12.25 0.50 6.76
N SER A 15 11.06 0.94 7.16
CA SER A 15 10.42 0.50 8.38
C SER A 15 10.51 -1.03 8.49
N SER A 16 10.57 -1.58 9.70
CA SER A 16 10.43 -3.02 9.85
C SER A 16 9.14 -3.49 9.17
N SER A 17 9.28 -4.42 8.22
CA SER A 17 8.16 -5.03 7.51
C SER A 17 7.22 -5.73 8.51
N CYS A 18 5.92 -5.58 8.31
CA CYS A 18 4.89 -6.31 9.03
C CYS A 18 4.71 -7.75 8.52
N PHE A 19 5.33 -8.11 7.40
CA PHE A 19 5.09 -9.37 6.71
C PHE A 19 6.25 -10.36 6.87
N LYS A 20 5.89 -11.64 6.86
CA LYS A 20 6.86 -12.74 6.81
C LYS A 20 7.58 -12.75 5.46
N ASN A 21 8.87 -13.07 5.49
CA ASN A 21 9.64 -13.28 4.26
C ASN A 21 9.37 -14.68 3.69
N HIS A 22 9.42 -14.83 2.37
CA HIS A 22 9.34 -16.11 1.65
C HIS A 22 8.01 -16.86 1.85
N LEU A 23 6.91 -16.24 1.40
CA LEU A 23 5.62 -16.93 1.31
C LEU A 23 5.59 -17.76 0.02
N GLU A 24 5.06 -18.97 0.07
CA GLU A 24 4.87 -19.81 -1.13
C GLU A 24 3.72 -19.27 -1.99
N PRO A 25 3.61 -19.53 -3.30
CA PRO A 25 2.42 -19.16 -4.07
C PRO A 25 1.14 -19.85 -3.57
N PHE A 26 -0.03 -19.23 -3.76
CA PHE A 26 -1.32 -19.92 -3.57
C PHE A 26 -1.60 -20.92 -4.68
N ALA A 27 -2.21 -22.07 -4.34
CA ALA A 27 -2.65 -23.07 -5.31
C ALA A 27 -3.93 -22.64 -6.06
N ASN A 28 -4.81 -21.89 -5.39
CA ASN A 28 -6.02 -21.31 -5.97
C ASN A 28 -6.11 -19.80 -5.67
N PRO A 29 -5.47 -18.95 -6.49
CA PRO A 29 -5.34 -17.52 -6.19
C PRO A 29 -6.67 -16.76 -6.16
N GLN A 30 -7.65 -17.13 -6.99
CA GLN A 30 -8.97 -16.49 -7.04
C GLN A 30 -9.78 -16.76 -5.77
N GLU A 31 -9.69 -17.99 -5.24
CA GLU A 31 -10.30 -18.33 -3.95
C GLU A 31 -9.56 -17.63 -2.79
N ALA A 32 -8.24 -17.57 -2.84
CA ALA A 32 -7.44 -16.84 -1.87
C ALA A 32 -7.85 -15.35 -1.81
N LEU A 33 -8.06 -14.70 -2.96
CA LEU A 33 -8.54 -13.31 -3.00
C LEU A 33 -9.92 -13.14 -2.34
N LYS A 34 -10.86 -14.05 -2.58
CA LYS A 34 -12.17 -14.03 -1.89
C LYS A 34 -12.02 -14.16 -0.38
N ASN A 35 -11.13 -15.03 0.08
CA ASN A 35 -10.86 -15.23 1.50
C ASN A 35 -10.18 -13.99 2.11
N CYS A 36 -9.27 -13.33 1.39
CA CYS A 36 -8.66 -12.07 1.83
C CYS A 36 -9.71 -11.02 2.17
N HIS A 37 -10.73 -10.85 1.32
CA HIS A 37 -11.83 -9.91 1.58
C HIS A 37 -12.60 -10.22 2.86
N GLN A 38 -12.85 -11.50 3.13
CA GLN A 38 -13.53 -11.93 4.36
C GLN A 38 -12.67 -11.67 5.60
N LEU A 39 -11.38 -12.00 5.54
CA LEU A 39 -10.42 -11.79 6.62
C LEU A 39 -10.24 -10.29 6.93
N ILE A 40 -10.02 -9.48 5.91
CA ILE A 40 -9.88 -8.02 6.02
C ILE A 40 -11.18 -7.37 6.53
N GLY A 41 -12.33 -7.94 6.22
CA GLY A 41 -13.64 -7.48 6.69
C GLY A 41 -13.99 -7.87 8.12
N SER A 42 -13.20 -8.73 8.77
CA SER A 42 -13.47 -9.24 10.13
C SER A 42 -13.35 -8.15 11.20
N ASP A 43 -14.00 -8.34 12.35
CA ASP A 43 -13.79 -7.51 13.56
C ASP A 43 -12.56 -7.93 14.37
N ASP A 44 -12.02 -9.11 14.07
CA ASP A 44 -10.80 -9.63 14.68
C ASP A 44 -9.57 -9.07 13.98
N TRP A 45 -8.73 -8.38 14.73
CA TRP A 45 -7.56 -7.70 14.19
C TRP A 45 -6.48 -8.68 13.72
N GLU A 46 -6.38 -9.86 14.31
CA GLU A 46 -5.41 -10.87 13.88
C GLU A 46 -5.79 -11.39 12.49
N ARG A 47 -7.09 -11.64 12.28
CA ARG A 47 -7.64 -11.99 10.96
C ARG A 47 -7.48 -10.88 9.94
N GLN A 48 -7.67 -9.62 10.35
CA GLN A 48 -7.42 -8.48 9.46
C GLN A 48 -5.95 -8.47 8.99
N VAL A 49 -4.98 -8.65 9.90
CA VAL A 49 -3.56 -8.72 9.54
C VAL A 49 -3.26 -9.93 8.66
N GLU A 50 -3.83 -11.10 8.96
CA GLU A 50 -3.72 -12.31 8.14
C GLU A 50 -4.19 -12.05 6.70
N GLY A 51 -5.38 -11.48 6.53
CA GLY A 51 -5.91 -11.13 5.22
C GLY A 51 -5.04 -10.12 4.46
N ILE A 52 -4.48 -9.12 5.16
CA ILE A 52 -3.55 -8.17 4.53
C ILE A 52 -2.24 -8.86 4.12
N GLN A 53 -1.72 -9.77 4.93
CA GLN A 53 -0.52 -10.55 4.58
C GLN A 53 -0.78 -11.44 3.36
N ASP A 54 -1.96 -12.03 3.25
CA ASP A 54 -2.36 -12.82 2.09
C ASP A 54 -2.55 -11.96 0.83
N ILE A 55 -3.01 -10.70 0.98
CA ILE A 55 -2.96 -9.73 -0.12
C ILE A 55 -1.51 -9.51 -0.56
N VAL A 56 -0.57 -9.28 0.35
CA VAL A 56 0.85 -9.10 -0.04
C VAL A 56 1.41 -10.32 -0.77
N ARG A 57 1.06 -11.52 -0.30
CA ARG A 57 1.39 -12.77 -0.99
C ARG A 57 0.80 -12.83 -2.40
N LEU A 58 -0.44 -12.39 -2.60
CA LEU A 58 -1.06 -12.28 -3.93
C LEU A 58 -0.37 -11.24 -4.81
N ILE A 59 0.08 -10.11 -4.25
CA ILE A 59 0.83 -9.10 -5.02
C ILE A 59 2.13 -9.70 -5.57
N GLU A 60 2.82 -10.48 -4.75
CA GLU A 60 4.11 -11.07 -5.12
C GLU A 60 4.01 -12.19 -6.15
N HIS A 61 2.97 -13.02 -6.07
CA HIS A 61 2.89 -14.25 -6.86
C HIS A 61 1.81 -14.27 -7.94
N HIS A 62 0.73 -13.50 -7.76
CA HIS A 62 -0.47 -13.55 -8.59
C HIS A 62 -1.07 -12.16 -8.86
N PRO A 63 -0.25 -11.16 -9.29
CA PRO A 63 -0.72 -9.78 -9.45
C PRO A 63 -1.88 -9.64 -10.44
N GLU A 64 -1.94 -10.50 -11.45
CA GLU A 64 -3.04 -10.53 -12.44
C GLU A 64 -4.40 -10.80 -11.82
N VAL A 65 -4.45 -11.57 -10.72
CA VAL A 65 -5.72 -11.84 -10.01
C VAL A 65 -6.19 -10.60 -9.28
N LEU A 66 -5.28 -9.88 -8.63
CA LEU A 66 -5.60 -8.61 -7.97
C LEU A 66 -6.01 -7.53 -8.97
N GLN A 67 -5.42 -7.49 -10.17
CA GLN A 67 -5.78 -6.50 -11.19
C GLN A 67 -7.26 -6.54 -11.59
N THR A 68 -7.90 -7.71 -11.54
CA THR A 68 -9.33 -7.85 -11.87
C THR A 68 -10.26 -7.27 -10.80
N ASP A 69 -9.75 -7.01 -9.60
CA ASP A 69 -10.51 -6.55 -8.44
C ASP A 69 -9.81 -5.42 -7.67
N LEU A 70 -8.88 -4.73 -8.36
CA LEU A 70 -7.90 -3.85 -7.71
C LEU A 70 -8.55 -2.72 -6.93
N HIS A 71 -9.65 -2.16 -7.45
CA HIS A 71 -10.39 -1.10 -6.78
C HIS A 71 -10.94 -1.57 -5.42
N ASN A 72 -11.52 -2.77 -5.35
CA ASN A 72 -12.07 -3.29 -4.10
C ASN A 72 -10.96 -3.63 -3.10
N VAL A 73 -9.83 -4.14 -3.59
CA VAL A 73 -8.62 -4.34 -2.75
C VAL A 73 -8.14 -3.01 -2.19
N ASN A 74 -8.04 -1.97 -3.02
CA ASN A 74 -7.65 -0.62 -2.58
C ASN A 74 -8.61 -0.06 -1.53
N LEU A 75 -9.93 -0.20 -1.72
CA LEU A 75 -10.93 0.22 -0.75
C LEU A 75 -10.80 -0.52 0.59
N ALA A 76 -10.60 -1.82 0.55
CA ALA A 76 -10.45 -2.65 1.74
C ALA A 76 -9.20 -2.25 2.54
N LEU A 77 -8.07 -2.04 1.85
CA LEU A 77 -6.84 -1.54 2.46
C LEU A 77 -7.01 -0.11 3.00
N LEU A 78 -7.57 0.82 2.23
CA LEU A 78 -7.83 2.18 2.70
C LEU A 78 -8.66 2.23 3.99
N LYS A 79 -9.64 1.33 4.14
CA LYS A 79 -10.40 1.18 5.38
C LYS A 79 -9.49 0.73 6.53
N GLN A 80 -8.64 -0.27 6.31
CA GLN A 80 -7.74 -0.80 7.34
C GLN A 80 -6.58 0.13 7.69
N ALA A 81 -6.11 0.94 6.75
CA ALA A 81 -5.11 1.96 7.01
C ALA A 81 -5.62 3.05 7.98
N LYS A 82 -6.93 3.21 8.15
CA LYS A 82 -7.55 4.08 9.18
C LYS A 82 -7.84 3.37 10.51
N ASN A 83 -7.47 2.09 10.65
CA ASN A 83 -7.78 1.28 11.83
C ASN A 83 -7.10 1.83 13.09
N LEU A 84 -7.81 1.78 14.23
CA LEU A 84 -7.32 2.26 15.52
C LEU A 84 -6.15 1.41 16.06
N ARG A 85 -6.03 0.15 15.62
CA ARG A 85 -4.88 -0.69 15.92
C ARG A 85 -3.77 -0.38 14.95
N SER A 86 -2.67 0.17 15.47
CA SER A 86 -1.51 0.54 14.65
C SER A 86 -0.95 -0.64 13.86
N GLN A 87 -1.01 -1.87 14.35
CA GLN A 87 -0.52 -3.04 13.61
C GLN A 87 -1.31 -3.30 12.32
N VAL A 88 -2.63 -3.18 12.37
CA VAL A 88 -3.51 -3.34 11.19
C VAL A 88 -3.29 -2.19 10.22
N SER A 89 -3.23 -0.96 10.73
CA SER A 89 -3.00 0.23 9.92
C SER A 89 -1.64 0.19 9.21
N ARG A 90 -0.57 -0.16 9.94
CA ARG A 90 0.78 -0.33 9.37
C ARG A 90 0.84 -1.40 8.30
N ALA A 91 0.31 -2.60 8.59
CA ALA A 91 0.25 -3.67 7.60
C ALA A 91 -0.45 -3.19 6.32
N SER A 92 -1.57 -2.47 6.47
CA SER A 92 -2.31 -1.97 5.32
C SER A 92 -1.53 -0.93 4.51
N ILE A 93 -0.85 0.02 5.16
CA ILE A 93 -0.03 1.02 4.48
C ILE A 93 1.12 0.35 3.73
N GLN A 94 1.81 -0.61 4.35
CA GLN A 94 2.90 -1.35 3.68
C GLN A 94 2.40 -2.19 2.50
N ALA A 95 1.20 -2.77 2.58
CA ALA A 95 0.56 -3.45 1.45
C ALA A 95 0.23 -2.48 0.30
N ILE A 96 -0.25 -1.27 0.61
CA ILE A 96 -0.49 -0.21 -0.38
C ILE A 96 0.82 0.19 -1.07
N THR A 97 1.92 0.36 -0.32
CA THR A 97 3.25 0.64 -0.90
C THR A 97 3.65 -0.45 -1.90
N LYS A 98 3.50 -1.72 -1.52
CA LYS A 98 3.78 -2.86 -2.39
C LYS A 98 2.91 -2.87 -3.66
N LEU A 99 1.63 -2.48 -3.55
CA LEU A 99 0.76 -2.32 -4.71
C LEU A 99 1.27 -1.25 -5.68
N PHE A 100 1.77 -0.12 -5.20
CA PHE A 100 2.38 0.88 -6.09
C PHE A 100 3.60 0.33 -6.83
N ASP A 101 4.48 -0.39 -6.14
CA ASP A 101 5.69 -0.97 -6.73
C ASP A 101 5.37 -2.02 -7.81
N THR A 102 4.30 -2.80 -7.60
CA THR A 102 3.92 -3.92 -8.49
C THR A 102 2.93 -3.51 -9.58
N MET A 103 1.84 -2.83 -9.22
CA MET A 103 0.74 -2.46 -10.12
C MET A 103 0.99 -1.14 -10.86
N LYS A 104 1.82 -0.24 -10.29
CA LYS A 104 2.24 1.02 -10.92
C LYS A 104 1.05 1.84 -11.44
N ARG A 105 1.01 2.14 -12.74
CA ARG A 105 -0.04 2.96 -13.37
C ARG A 105 -1.46 2.40 -13.20
N ASN A 106 -1.61 1.10 -12.93
CA ASN A 106 -2.92 0.54 -12.61
C ASN A 106 -3.52 1.10 -11.29
N MET A 107 -2.71 1.73 -10.44
CA MET A 107 -3.17 2.41 -9.21
C MET A 107 -3.62 3.86 -9.44
N GLU A 108 -3.40 4.44 -10.62
CA GLU A 108 -3.79 5.82 -10.95
C GLU A 108 -5.27 6.15 -10.69
N PRO A 109 -6.24 5.24 -10.88
CA PRO A 109 -7.65 5.53 -10.59
C PRO A 109 -7.94 5.83 -9.12
N ASP A 110 -7.14 5.31 -8.19
CA ASP A 110 -7.35 5.44 -6.73
C ASP A 110 -6.31 6.35 -6.05
N VAL A 111 -5.36 6.90 -6.81
CA VAL A 111 -4.20 7.61 -6.25
C VAL A 111 -4.58 8.83 -5.40
N ASP A 112 -5.59 9.60 -5.80
CA ASP A 112 -6.00 10.82 -5.07
C ASP A 112 -6.45 10.47 -3.64
N ARG A 113 -7.31 9.45 -3.50
CA ARG A 113 -7.81 8.99 -2.21
C ARG A 113 -6.71 8.38 -1.35
N ILE A 114 -5.78 7.65 -1.96
CA ILE A 114 -4.66 7.05 -1.26
C ILE A 114 -3.69 8.14 -0.78
N ALA A 115 -3.34 9.10 -1.64
CA ALA A 115 -2.48 10.23 -1.28
C ALA A 115 -3.07 11.04 -0.12
N ASN A 116 -4.36 11.39 -0.16
CA ASN A 116 -5.05 12.08 0.94
C ASN A 116 -4.88 11.35 2.28
N LEU A 117 -5.18 10.05 2.30
CA LEU A 117 -5.03 9.25 3.51
C LEU A 117 -3.60 9.27 4.04
N LEU A 118 -2.62 9.03 3.16
CA LEU A 118 -1.21 8.93 3.54
C LEU A 118 -0.70 10.27 4.08
N LEU A 119 -1.07 11.39 3.45
CA LEU A 119 -0.72 12.73 3.91
C LEU A 119 -1.24 12.98 5.33
N HIS A 120 -2.50 12.64 5.63
CA HIS A 120 -3.01 12.72 7.00
C HIS A 120 -2.21 11.84 7.98
N ARG A 121 -1.75 10.67 7.55
CA ARG A 121 -0.95 9.75 8.39
C ARG A 121 0.49 10.18 8.58
N THR A 122 1.03 11.07 7.75
CA THR A 122 2.34 11.70 8.02
C THR A 122 2.34 12.57 9.27
N ALA A 123 1.17 13.03 9.73
CA ALA A 123 1.01 13.79 10.98
C ALA A 123 0.70 12.92 12.21
N ASP A 124 0.73 11.59 12.07
CA ASP A 124 0.43 10.67 13.17
C ASP A 124 1.52 10.70 14.26
N THR A 125 1.13 10.57 15.53
CA THR A 125 2.08 10.53 16.65
C THR A 125 2.87 9.22 16.69
N ASN A 126 2.34 8.16 16.07
CA ASN A 126 3.05 6.92 15.89
C ASN A 126 4.09 7.05 14.77
N LYS A 127 5.36 7.13 15.18
CA LYS A 127 6.50 7.27 14.26
C LYS A 127 6.57 6.21 13.17
N PHE A 128 6.11 4.99 13.44
CA PHE A 128 6.10 3.95 12.42
C PHE A 128 5.03 4.20 11.35
N LEU A 129 3.83 4.65 11.75
CA LEU A 129 2.79 5.02 10.79
C LEU A 129 3.19 6.23 9.95
N GLN A 130 3.77 7.26 10.59
CA GLN A 130 4.33 8.41 9.88
C GLN A 130 5.37 7.95 8.85
N LEU A 131 6.33 7.10 9.25
CA LEU A 131 7.38 6.61 8.37
C LEU A 131 6.86 5.72 7.23
N ASP A 132 5.98 4.76 7.53
CA ASP A 132 5.32 3.91 6.53
C ASP A 132 4.57 4.76 5.49
N SER A 133 3.93 5.85 5.94
CA SER A 133 3.19 6.77 5.07
C SER A 133 4.09 7.60 4.16
N HIS A 134 5.24 8.05 4.67
CA HIS A 134 6.25 8.69 3.83
C HIS A 134 6.76 7.75 2.72
N TYR A 135 7.04 6.48 3.05
CA TYR A 135 7.45 5.52 2.03
C TYR A 135 6.37 5.23 1.00
N ALA A 136 5.10 5.18 1.41
CA ALA A 136 4.00 5.02 0.47
C ALA A 136 3.85 6.24 -0.46
N LEU A 137 4.06 7.47 0.05
CA LEU A 137 4.07 8.69 -0.76
C LEU A 137 5.26 8.71 -1.75
N ASP A 138 6.44 8.28 -1.32
CA ASP A 138 7.61 8.12 -2.20
C ASP A 138 7.28 7.13 -3.33
N ALA A 139 6.65 5.99 -3.01
CA ALA A 139 6.24 4.99 -4.00
C ALA A 139 5.21 5.54 -5.01
N ILE A 140 4.34 6.47 -4.61
CA ILE A 140 3.45 7.19 -5.55
C ILE A 140 4.28 8.00 -6.54
N VAL A 141 5.22 8.81 -6.07
CA VAL A 141 6.06 9.67 -6.93
C VAL A 141 6.92 8.84 -7.89
N GLU A 142 7.41 7.68 -7.44
CA GLU A 142 8.27 6.80 -8.24
C GLU A 142 7.51 5.99 -9.30
N ASN A 143 6.28 5.56 -9.02
CA ASN A 143 5.57 4.58 -9.85
C ASN A 143 4.37 5.13 -10.64
N ILE A 144 3.88 6.33 -10.32
CA ILE A 144 2.71 6.96 -10.96
C ILE A 144 3.14 8.05 -11.94
N SER A 145 2.33 8.31 -12.99
CA SER A 145 2.62 9.41 -13.90
C SER A 145 2.67 10.76 -13.17
N PRO A 146 3.63 11.65 -13.49
CA PRO A 146 3.71 12.97 -12.84
C PRO A 146 2.42 13.78 -12.95
N THR A 147 1.69 13.62 -14.06
CA THR A 147 0.38 14.26 -14.30
C THR A 147 -0.71 13.84 -13.33
N LYS A 148 -0.54 12.70 -12.66
CA LYS A 148 -1.46 12.17 -11.63
C LYS A 148 -0.88 12.32 -10.22
N ALA A 149 0.40 11.98 -10.02
CA ALA A 149 1.05 12.06 -8.71
C ALA A 149 1.12 13.49 -8.16
N VAL A 150 1.52 14.46 -8.99
CA VAL A 150 1.69 15.85 -8.55
C VAL A 150 0.39 16.48 -8.03
N PRO A 151 -0.73 16.47 -8.78
CA PRO A 151 -1.98 17.03 -8.25
C PRO A 151 -2.48 16.27 -7.01
N ALA A 152 -2.38 14.94 -6.99
CA ALA A 152 -2.80 14.13 -5.85
C ALA A 152 -2.07 14.52 -4.54
N ILE A 153 -0.77 14.84 -4.62
CA ILE A 153 0.03 15.21 -3.45
C ILE A 153 -0.17 16.69 -3.08
N ILE A 154 -0.22 17.60 -4.06
CA ILE A 154 -0.33 19.05 -3.80
C ILE A 154 -1.74 19.43 -3.32
N GLN A 155 -2.79 18.94 -3.98
CA GLN A 155 -4.17 19.34 -3.66
C GLN A 155 -4.60 18.82 -2.30
N GLU A 156 -4.27 17.57 -2.00
CA GLU A 156 -4.63 16.94 -0.74
C GLU A 156 -3.75 17.39 0.43
N GLY A 157 -2.55 17.94 0.17
CA GLY A 157 -1.67 18.48 1.20
C GLY A 157 -2.06 19.88 1.71
N LEU A 158 -3.03 20.53 1.06
CA LEU A 158 -3.51 21.88 1.38
C LEU A 158 -4.82 21.89 2.19
N GLY A 159 -5.44 20.73 2.40
CA GLY A 159 -6.66 20.54 3.20
C GLY A 159 -6.37 20.08 4.62
#